data_AF-Q5W289-F1
#
_entry.id   AF-Q5W289-F1
#
_cell.length_a   1.000
_cell.length_b   1.000
_cell.length_c   1.000
_cell.angle_alpha   90.00
_cell.angle_beta   90.00
_cell.angle_gamma   90.00
#
_symmetry.space_group_name_H-M   'P 1'
#
loop_
_entity.id
_entity.type
_entity.pdbx_description
1 polymer ?
#
loop_
_entity_poly.entity_id
_entity_poly.type
_entity_poly.pdbx_seq_one_letter_code
_entity_poly.pdbx_strand_id
1 'polypeptide(L)'
;MKKTKLNIIKLNILTTILTLICISCAVDKIDPESKSKTNTKDFENKSQDLEPSNTKNKDLEPLEKNSKETIISKLEKMIKDLEDQKDQEDTEIAKITNTQIDFLENFKSEPHDTISEDIEMKIKRIIYSSLNYEIEKINTLKEILDKLYKNHKYKTTARNFILNISIKIQFQIENALELMKEEIEDASEILNQERYEILLKHVEPSLNLKQKFEKILNETIKAYNQDLDNIKSNEDQLAKHMDENYKEFDPLNLDY
;
A
#
# COMPACT_ATOMS: atom_id res chain seq x y z
N MET A 1 -24.64 -4.11 -31.15
CA MET A 1 -24.05 -4.43 -29.82
C MET A 1 -22.54 -4.56 -29.97
N LYS A 2 -21.77 -3.55 -29.54
CA LYS A 2 -20.30 -3.60 -29.52
C LYS A 2 -19.86 -3.82 -28.07
N LYS A 3 -19.20 -4.95 -27.80
CA LYS A 3 -18.57 -5.23 -26.51
C LYS A 3 -17.26 -4.45 -26.44
N THR A 4 -17.18 -3.43 -25.59
CA THR A 4 -15.96 -2.65 -25.38
C THR A 4 -15.06 -3.38 -24.37
N LYS A 5 -13.77 -3.50 -24.72
CA LYS A 5 -12.73 -4.30 -24.08
C LYS A 5 -12.48 -3.89 -22.61
N LEU A 6 -12.68 -4.84 -21.69
CA LEU A 6 -12.41 -4.74 -20.25
C LEU A 6 -10.91 -4.79 -19.89
N ASN A 7 -9.99 -4.77 -20.87
CA ASN A 7 -8.57 -5.04 -20.66
C ASN A 7 -7.68 -3.80 -20.51
N ILE A 8 -8.25 -2.58 -20.50
CA ILE A 8 -7.46 -1.35 -20.35
C ILE A 8 -7.30 -0.97 -18.87
N ILE A 9 -8.22 -1.38 -17.99
CA ILE A 9 -8.21 -0.98 -16.56
C ILE A 9 -7.19 -1.80 -15.74
N LYS A 10 -6.89 -3.05 -16.12
CA LYS A 10 -5.93 -3.90 -15.38
C LYS A 10 -4.45 -3.56 -15.62
N LEU A 11 -4.12 -2.79 -16.66
CA LEU A 11 -2.73 -2.51 -17.03
C LEU A 11 -2.12 -1.31 -16.30
N ASN A 12 -2.91 -0.47 -15.62
CA ASN A 12 -2.38 0.71 -14.92
C ASN A 12 -1.96 0.46 -13.45
N ILE A 13 -2.49 -0.58 -12.80
CA ILE A 13 -2.20 -0.83 -11.37
C ILE A 13 -0.77 -1.36 -11.19
N LEU A 14 -0.34 -2.29 -12.06
CA LEU A 14 1.00 -2.88 -11.99
C LEU A 14 2.11 -1.85 -12.24
N THR A 15 1.89 -0.93 -13.19
CA THR A 15 2.84 0.14 -13.52
C THR A 15 2.98 1.13 -12.37
N THR A 16 1.88 1.42 -11.65
CA THR A 16 1.88 2.38 -10.54
C THR A 16 2.62 1.85 -9.30
N ILE A 17 2.45 0.55 -9.00
CA ILE A 17 3.16 -0.14 -7.90
C ILE A 17 4.67 -0.18 -8.16
N LEU A 18 5.09 -0.44 -9.40
CA LEU A 18 6.51 -0.48 -9.76
C LEU A 18 7.16 0.91 -9.71
N THR A 19 6.45 1.97 -10.11
CA THR A 19 7.01 3.34 -10.11
C THR A 19 7.21 3.94 -8.73
N LEU A 20 6.38 3.60 -7.74
CA LEU A 20 6.53 4.10 -6.36
C LEU A 20 7.76 3.49 -5.66
N ILE A 21 8.01 2.20 -5.90
CA ILE A 21 9.20 1.49 -5.40
C ILE A 21 10.48 2.03 -6.08
N CYS A 22 10.42 2.43 -7.35
CA CYS A 22 11.59 2.98 -8.06
C CYS A 22 11.94 4.43 -7.66
N ILE A 23 11.00 5.24 -7.17
CA ILE A 23 11.32 6.62 -6.73
C ILE A 23 12.08 6.62 -5.39
N SER A 24 11.82 5.64 -4.51
CA SER A 24 12.58 5.45 -3.26
C SER A 24 14.00 4.91 -3.46
N CYS A 25 14.37 4.49 -4.68
CA CYS A 25 15.70 3.93 -4.99
C CYS A 25 16.61 4.86 -5.81
N ALA A 26 16.22 6.14 -6.02
CA ALA A 26 17.05 7.10 -6.75
C ALA A 26 17.41 8.31 -5.87
N VAL A 27 18.13 8.05 -4.78
CA VAL A 27 19.00 9.06 -4.15
C VAL A 27 20.43 8.56 -4.29
N ASP A 28 21.01 8.77 -5.47
CA ASP A 28 22.43 9.05 -5.60
C ASP A 28 22.72 9.84 -6.88
N LYS A 29 23.62 10.82 -6.71
CA LYS A 29 23.93 11.95 -7.60
C LYS A 29 24.33 11.55 -9.02
N ILE A 30 23.74 12.18 -10.04
CA ILE A 30 24.41 12.40 -11.33
C ILE A 30 24.06 13.80 -11.87
N ASP A 31 25.10 14.61 -12.02
CA ASP A 31 25.14 15.91 -12.72
C ASP A 31 24.82 15.73 -14.22
N PRO A 32 24.08 16.63 -14.90
CA PRO A 32 23.58 16.36 -16.24
C PRO A 32 24.54 16.89 -17.30
N GLU A 33 25.27 16.01 -17.98
CA GLU A 33 25.75 16.32 -19.34
C GLU A 33 26.16 15.07 -20.12
N SER A 34 25.42 14.73 -21.18
CA SER A 34 25.96 14.83 -22.53
C SER A 34 24.86 14.69 -23.58
N LYS A 35 24.95 15.55 -24.59
CA LYS A 35 24.12 15.60 -25.78
C LYS A 35 24.49 14.45 -26.71
N SER A 36 23.50 13.75 -27.27
CA SER A 36 23.62 13.29 -28.66
C SER A 36 22.28 13.31 -29.38
N LYS A 37 22.31 13.89 -30.58
CA LYS A 37 21.23 14.02 -31.55
C LYS A 37 21.28 12.84 -32.52
N THR A 38 20.12 12.59 -33.17
CA THR A 38 19.94 12.07 -34.56
C THR A 38 20.32 10.59 -34.79
N ASN A 39 19.57 9.72 -35.50
CA ASN A 39 18.72 9.90 -36.68
C ASN A 39 17.64 8.79 -36.85
N THR A 40 16.58 9.18 -37.54
CA THR A 40 15.51 8.43 -38.22
C THR A 40 16.01 7.48 -39.33
N LYS A 41 15.24 6.41 -39.63
CA LYS A 41 14.99 5.69 -40.92
C LYS A 41 14.60 4.23 -40.62
N ASP A 42 13.67 3.51 -41.25
CA ASP A 42 12.75 3.74 -42.38
C ASP A 42 11.57 2.74 -42.26
N PHE A 43 10.41 3.12 -42.78
CA PHE A 43 9.26 2.25 -43.05
C PHE A 43 9.44 1.60 -44.43
N GLU A 44 9.15 0.30 -44.57
CA GLU A 44 8.65 -0.22 -45.85
C GLU A 44 7.81 -1.50 -45.71
N ASN A 45 6.72 -1.52 -46.48
CA ASN A 45 5.60 -2.45 -46.56
C ASN A 45 5.94 -3.81 -47.21
N LYS A 46 5.14 -4.85 -46.88
CA LYS A 46 4.48 -5.71 -47.90
C LYS A 46 3.42 -6.64 -47.28
N SER A 47 2.19 -6.52 -47.79
CA SER A 47 1.05 -7.41 -47.55
C SER A 47 1.08 -8.65 -48.44
N GLN A 48 0.47 -9.76 -48.01
CA GLN A 48 -0.44 -10.56 -48.84
C GLN A 48 -1.28 -11.54 -47.98
N ASP A 49 -2.60 -11.46 -48.16
CA ASP A 49 -3.64 -12.37 -47.66
C ASP A 49 -3.60 -13.75 -48.36
N LEU A 50 -4.16 -14.78 -47.69
CA LEU A 50 -5.08 -15.80 -48.22
C LEU A 50 -5.55 -16.76 -47.08
N GLU A 51 -6.87 -16.77 -46.81
CA GLU A 51 -7.68 -17.61 -45.89
C GLU A 51 -7.84 -19.10 -46.36
N PRO A 52 -8.64 -19.99 -45.71
CA PRO A 52 -8.65 -20.49 -44.32
C PRO A 52 -8.69 -22.06 -44.27
N SER A 53 -8.39 -22.71 -43.14
CA SER A 53 -8.69 -24.16 -42.98
C SER A 53 -8.90 -24.58 -41.53
N ASN A 54 -10.15 -24.92 -41.19
CA ASN A 54 -10.54 -25.63 -39.98
C ASN A 54 -10.00 -27.06 -39.98
N THR A 55 -9.32 -27.50 -38.92
CA THR A 55 -9.62 -28.80 -38.25
C THR A 55 -8.78 -29.03 -36.98
N LYS A 56 -9.50 -29.57 -35.98
CA LYS A 56 -9.06 -30.36 -34.81
C LYS A 56 -8.70 -29.61 -33.53
N ASN A 57 -9.73 -29.57 -32.67
CA ASN A 57 -9.62 -29.69 -31.21
C ASN A 57 -8.57 -30.76 -30.82
N LYS A 58 -7.44 -30.30 -30.32
CA LYS A 58 -6.59 -30.93 -29.30
C LYS A 58 -5.73 -29.81 -28.75
N ASP A 59 -5.43 -29.86 -27.46
CA ASP A 59 -4.56 -28.91 -26.73
C ASP A 59 -5.31 -27.75 -26.04
N LEU A 60 -6.20 -28.09 -25.11
CA LEU A 60 -6.51 -27.21 -23.97
C LEU A 60 -5.60 -27.47 -22.76
N GLU A 61 -4.75 -28.51 -22.79
CA GLU A 61 -3.82 -28.84 -21.71
C GLU A 61 -2.55 -27.97 -21.56
N PRO A 62 -2.08 -27.16 -22.54
CA PRO A 62 -0.95 -26.26 -22.29
C PRO A 62 -1.33 -24.95 -21.58
N LEU A 63 -2.61 -24.55 -21.62
CA LEU A 63 -3.03 -23.22 -21.13
C LEU A 63 -3.17 -23.18 -19.60
N GLU A 64 -3.71 -24.26 -19.00
CA GLU A 64 -3.91 -24.36 -17.54
C GLU A 64 -2.61 -24.53 -16.74
N LYS A 65 -1.59 -25.16 -17.34
CA LYS A 65 -0.30 -25.35 -16.66
C LYS A 65 0.49 -24.03 -16.60
N ASN A 66 0.46 -23.27 -17.69
CA ASN A 66 1.08 -21.95 -17.77
C ASN A 66 0.39 -20.92 -16.86
N SER A 67 -0.94 -20.99 -16.67
CA SER A 67 -1.67 -20.07 -15.78
C SER A 67 -1.41 -20.33 -14.29
N LYS A 68 -1.28 -21.59 -13.87
CA LYS A 68 -0.95 -21.96 -12.47
C LYS A 68 0.44 -21.48 -12.07
N GLU A 69 1.43 -21.72 -12.93
CA GLU A 69 2.81 -21.26 -12.73
C GLU A 69 2.87 -19.73 -12.63
N THR A 70 1.98 -19.01 -13.33
CA THR A 70 1.91 -17.54 -13.28
C THR A 70 1.33 -17.00 -11.95
N ILE A 71 0.31 -17.65 -11.39
CA ILE A 71 -0.35 -17.18 -10.15
C ILE A 71 0.49 -17.49 -8.92
N ILE A 72 1.07 -18.68 -8.84
CA ILE A 72 1.97 -19.06 -7.73
C ILE A 72 3.17 -18.10 -7.70
N SER A 73 3.84 -17.88 -8.84
CA SER A 73 4.95 -16.91 -8.89
C SER A 73 4.53 -15.48 -8.54
N LYS A 74 3.27 -15.10 -8.78
CA LYS A 74 2.75 -13.80 -8.33
C LYS A 74 2.63 -13.75 -6.81
N LEU A 75 2.11 -14.80 -6.17
CA LEU A 75 2.00 -14.89 -4.72
C LEU A 75 3.38 -14.97 -4.04
N GLU A 76 4.29 -15.80 -4.56
CA GLU A 76 5.69 -15.88 -4.10
C GLU A 76 6.38 -14.53 -4.16
N LYS A 77 6.17 -13.80 -5.27
CA LYS A 77 6.69 -12.43 -5.40
C LYS A 77 6.10 -11.49 -4.35
N MET A 78 4.77 -11.54 -4.12
CA MET A 78 4.13 -10.72 -3.09
C MET A 78 4.66 -11.03 -1.68
N ILE A 79 4.88 -12.31 -1.36
CA ILE A 79 5.49 -12.73 -0.09
C ILE A 79 6.87 -12.08 0.04
N LYS A 80 7.73 -12.27 -0.96
CA LYS A 80 9.09 -11.72 -0.94
C LYS A 80 9.09 -10.20 -0.81
N ASP A 81 8.25 -9.51 -1.59
CA ASP A 81 8.15 -8.04 -1.54
C ASP A 81 7.72 -7.55 -0.14
N LEU A 82 6.81 -8.26 0.54
CA LEU A 82 6.38 -7.94 1.90
C LEU A 82 7.44 -8.26 2.97
N GLU A 83 8.20 -9.34 2.80
CA GLU A 83 9.32 -9.67 3.68
C GLU A 83 10.44 -8.64 3.56
N ASP A 84 10.85 -8.31 2.33
CA ASP A 84 11.86 -7.28 2.07
C ASP A 84 11.40 -5.91 2.63
N GLN A 85 10.11 -5.57 2.47
CA GLN A 85 9.53 -4.37 3.07
C GLN A 85 9.61 -4.40 4.60
N LYS A 86 9.31 -5.54 5.22
CA LYS A 86 9.36 -5.69 6.69
C LYS A 86 10.78 -5.47 7.22
N ASP A 87 11.79 -6.01 6.55
CA ASP A 87 13.19 -5.83 6.94
C ASP A 87 13.65 -4.36 6.77
N GLN A 88 13.20 -3.70 5.71
CA GLN A 88 13.43 -2.27 5.51
C GLN A 88 12.76 -1.44 6.61
N GLU A 89 11.49 -1.71 6.92
CA GLU A 89 10.73 -1.03 7.98
C GLU A 89 11.46 -1.14 9.32
N ASP A 90 11.91 -2.33 9.72
CA ASP A 90 12.65 -2.54 10.96
C ASP A 90 13.94 -1.69 11.02
N THR A 91 14.67 -1.65 9.90
CA THR A 91 15.90 -0.86 9.78
C THR A 91 15.64 0.64 9.90
N GLU A 92 14.63 1.17 9.19
CA GLU A 92 14.31 2.61 9.21
C GLU A 92 13.68 3.05 10.54
N ILE A 93 12.82 2.23 11.14
CA ILE A 93 12.25 2.49 12.47
C ILE A 93 13.35 2.57 13.53
N ALA A 94 14.35 1.68 13.47
CA ALA A 94 15.49 1.73 14.37
C ALA A 94 16.29 3.05 14.23
N LYS A 95 16.50 3.53 13.00
CA LYS A 95 17.17 4.83 12.74
C LYS A 95 16.38 6.00 13.34
N ILE A 96 15.07 6.04 13.17
CA ILE A 96 14.21 7.10 13.73
C ILE A 96 14.18 7.03 15.25
N THR A 97 14.11 5.83 15.84
CA THR A 97 14.09 5.67 17.31
C THR A 97 15.33 6.27 17.97
N ASN A 98 16.48 6.20 17.31
CA ASN A 98 17.71 6.85 17.78
C ASN A 98 17.65 8.39 17.80
N THR A 99 16.68 9.00 17.13
CA THR A 99 16.45 10.46 17.11
C THR A 99 15.56 10.97 18.25
N GLN A 100 15.10 10.07 19.15
CA GLN A 100 14.24 10.38 20.30
C GLN A 100 12.84 10.96 19.94
N ILE A 101 12.36 10.71 18.72
CA ILE A 101 10.99 11.07 18.34
C ILE A 101 10.04 9.95 18.77
N ASP A 102 9.24 10.21 19.81
CA ASP A 102 8.11 9.35 20.19
C ASP A 102 6.78 10.05 19.87
N PHE A 103 6.22 9.77 18.69
CA PHE A 103 4.91 10.33 18.31
C PHE A 103 3.72 9.68 19.03
N LEU A 104 3.96 8.59 19.77
CA LEU A 104 2.93 7.86 20.53
C LEU A 104 2.92 8.20 22.02
N GLU A 105 3.82 9.09 22.47
CA GLU A 105 4.00 9.45 23.89
C GLU A 105 2.68 9.74 24.62
N ASN A 106 1.82 10.58 24.02
CA ASN A 106 0.53 10.96 24.61
C ASN A 106 -0.43 9.77 24.76
N PHE A 107 -0.36 8.80 23.86
CA PHE A 107 -1.24 7.63 23.84
C PHE A 107 -0.82 6.55 24.83
N LYS A 108 0.45 6.52 25.26
CA LYS A 108 0.99 5.59 26.26
C LYS A 108 0.67 5.99 27.71
N SER A 109 0.28 7.25 27.92
CA SER A 109 0.17 7.85 29.26
C SER A 109 -1.12 7.49 30.02
N GLU A 110 -2.09 6.81 29.39
CA GLU A 110 -3.38 6.54 29.99
C GLU A 110 -3.49 5.16 30.65
N PRO A 111 -4.12 5.08 31.84
CA PRO A 111 -4.14 3.87 32.66
C PRO A 111 -4.90 2.68 32.04
N HIS A 112 -5.60 2.87 30.92
CA HIS A 112 -6.32 1.82 30.20
C HIS A 112 -5.76 1.56 28.78
N ASP A 113 -4.69 2.25 28.39
CA ASP A 113 -4.11 2.21 27.04
C ASP A 113 -2.66 1.75 27.06
N THR A 114 -2.42 0.59 27.68
CA THR A 114 -1.11 -0.03 27.60
C THR A 114 -0.87 -0.49 26.16
N ILE A 115 -0.15 0.34 25.40
CA ILE A 115 0.35 0.00 24.08
C ILE A 115 1.53 -0.95 24.28
N SER A 116 1.37 -2.22 23.93
CA SER A 116 2.47 -3.18 23.94
C SER A 116 3.51 -2.83 22.87
N GLU A 117 4.74 -3.32 23.03
CA GLU A 117 5.82 -3.10 22.04
C GLU A 117 5.44 -3.62 20.64
N ASP A 118 4.71 -4.74 20.55
CA ASP A 118 4.20 -5.28 19.29
C ASP A 118 3.19 -4.32 18.62
N ILE A 119 2.24 -3.79 19.38
CA ILE A 119 1.27 -2.81 18.86
C ILE A 119 1.99 -1.53 18.43
N GLU A 120 2.91 -1.03 19.24
CA GLU A 120 3.71 0.14 18.91
C GLU A 120 4.48 -0.06 17.60
N MET A 121 5.08 -1.24 17.41
CA MET A 121 5.78 -1.59 16.18
C MET A 121 4.83 -1.60 14.97
N LYS A 122 3.63 -2.17 15.11
CA LYS A 122 2.64 -2.16 14.01
C LYS A 122 2.24 -0.75 13.58
N ILE A 123 2.00 0.12 14.57
CA ILE A 123 1.65 1.53 14.29
C ILE A 123 2.83 2.24 13.63
N LYS A 124 4.07 2.05 14.14
CA LYS A 124 5.28 2.64 13.52
C LYS A 124 5.47 2.18 12.08
N ARG A 125 5.32 0.89 11.79
CA ARG A 125 5.43 0.32 10.44
C ARG A 125 4.51 1.01 9.46
N ILE A 126 3.21 1.05 9.75
CA ILE A 126 2.26 1.63 8.81
C ILE A 126 2.41 3.15 8.68
N ILE A 127 2.65 3.87 9.78
CA ILE A 127 2.76 5.34 9.76
C ILE A 127 4.07 5.79 9.12
N TYR A 128 5.22 5.27 9.58
CA TYR A 128 6.51 5.75 9.10
C TYR A 128 6.75 5.37 7.65
N SER A 129 6.39 4.15 7.23
CA SER A 129 6.48 3.76 5.81
C SER A 129 5.58 4.62 4.94
N SER A 130 4.34 4.90 5.37
CA SER A 130 3.41 5.77 4.63
C SER A 130 3.90 7.22 4.51
N LEU A 131 4.71 7.67 5.46
CA LEU A 131 5.33 9.00 5.43
C LEU A 131 6.74 8.98 4.83
N ASN A 132 7.12 7.87 4.19
CA ASN A 132 8.43 7.67 3.56
C ASN A 132 9.59 7.93 4.53
N TYR A 133 9.39 7.66 5.82
CA TYR A 133 10.35 7.86 6.91
C TYR A 133 10.83 9.32 7.06
N GLU A 134 10.11 10.28 6.47
CA GLU A 134 10.47 11.70 6.51
C GLU A 134 10.13 12.29 7.88
N ILE A 135 11.17 12.64 8.66
CA ILE A 135 11.05 13.17 10.02
C ILE A 135 10.11 14.40 10.09
N GLU A 136 10.18 15.30 9.11
CA GLU A 136 9.32 16.49 9.06
C GLU A 136 7.83 16.13 8.96
N LYS A 137 7.48 15.13 8.13
CA LYS A 137 6.11 14.64 7.99
C LYS A 137 5.65 13.92 9.26
N ILE A 138 6.52 13.11 9.88
CA ILE A 138 6.22 12.42 11.14
C ILE A 138 5.95 13.45 12.27
N ASN A 139 6.76 14.51 12.36
CA ASN A 139 6.53 15.58 13.33
C ASN A 139 5.24 16.36 13.04
N THR A 140 4.91 16.58 11.77
CA THR A 140 3.63 17.20 11.38
C THR A 140 2.44 16.34 11.82
N LEU A 141 2.52 15.02 11.61
CA LEU A 141 1.49 14.09 12.10
C LEU A 141 1.39 14.12 13.63
N LYS A 142 2.53 14.12 14.33
CA LYS A 142 2.56 14.27 15.80
C LYS A 142 1.83 15.52 16.25
N GLU A 143 2.07 16.67 15.59
CA GLU A 143 1.39 17.93 15.91
C GLU A 143 -0.14 17.83 15.73
N ILE A 144 -0.59 17.25 14.61
CA ILE A 144 -2.01 17.01 14.33
C ILE A 144 -2.66 16.18 15.44
N LEU A 145 -2.03 15.05 15.78
CA LEU A 145 -2.54 14.13 16.78
C LEU A 145 -2.53 14.74 18.17
N ASP A 146 -1.48 15.46 18.54
CA ASP A 146 -1.36 16.14 19.84
C ASP A 146 -2.46 17.20 20.02
N LYS A 147 -2.79 17.96 18.96
CA LYS A 147 -3.90 18.93 19.00
C LYS A 147 -5.23 18.25 19.28
N LEU A 148 -5.55 17.21 18.50
CA LEU A 148 -6.80 16.46 18.67
C LEU A 148 -6.86 15.75 20.02
N TYR A 149 -5.75 15.18 20.48
CA TYR A 149 -5.68 14.43 21.73
C TYR A 149 -5.92 15.31 22.97
N LYS A 150 -5.37 16.52 22.98
CA LYS A 150 -5.51 17.48 24.10
C LYS A 150 -6.93 18.02 24.23
N ASN A 151 -7.68 18.05 23.13
CA ASN A 151 -9.09 18.45 23.15
C ASN A 151 -9.98 17.25 23.51
N HIS A 152 -10.62 17.30 24.68
CA HIS A 152 -11.51 16.21 25.15
C HIS A 152 -12.61 15.82 24.15
N LYS A 153 -13.09 16.76 23.32
CA LYS A 153 -14.09 16.51 22.27
C LYS A 153 -13.54 15.63 21.14
N TYR A 154 -12.24 15.76 20.83
CA TYR A 154 -11.60 15.17 19.65
C TYR A 154 -10.55 14.11 19.96
N LYS A 155 -10.31 13.86 21.23
CA LYS A 155 -9.43 12.81 21.70
C LYS A 155 -9.79 11.45 21.11
N THR A 156 -11.08 11.14 20.97
CA THR A 156 -11.55 9.89 20.36
C THR A 156 -11.15 9.79 18.88
N THR A 157 -11.17 10.90 18.12
CA THR A 157 -10.70 10.93 16.72
C THR A 157 -9.21 10.58 16.62
N ALA A 158 -8.37 11.21 17.47
CA ALA A 158 -6.93 10.91 17.51
C ALA A 158 -6.67 9.44 17.87
N ARG A 159 -7.40 8.92 18.86
CA ARG A 159 -7.30 7.52 19.28
C ARG A 159 -7.78 6.55 18.22
N ASN A 160 -8.87 6.86 17.53
CA ASN A 160 -9.39 6.01 16.45
C ASN A 160 -8.36 5.86 15.33
N PHE A 161 -7.73 6.96 14.94
CA PHE A 161 -6.68 6.96 13.93
C PHE A 161 -5.47 6.07 14.32
N ILE A 162 -4.97 6.23 15.55
CA ILE A 162 -3.79 5.48 16.02
C ILE A 162 -4.12 4.03 16.39
N LEU A 163 -5.10 3.81 17.27
CA LEU A 163 -5.34 2.52 17.90
C LEU A 163 -6.27 1.62 17.11
N ASN A 164 -7.11 2.14 16.22
CA ASN A 164 -8.01 1.30 15.44
C ASN A 164 -7.54 1.20 13.99
N ILE A 165 -7.42 2.34 13.31
CA ILE A 165 -7.16 2.40 11.87
C ILE A 165 -5.76 1.88 11.55
N SER A 166 -4.74 2.46 12.18
CA SER A 166 -3.34 2.10 11.91
C SER A 166 -3.06 0.62 12.24
N ILE A 167 -3.52 0.15 13.41
CA ILE A 167 -3.36 -1.25 13.83
C ILE A 167 -4.06 -2.21 12.86
N LYS A 168 -5.32 -1.94 12.52
CA LYS A 168 -6.11 -2.81 11.63
C LYS A 168 -5.45 -2.99 10.28
N ILE A 169 -4.98 -1.90 9.67
CA ILE A 169 -4.33 -1.96 8.35
C ILE A 169 -3.09 -2.85 8.43
N GLN A 170 -2.22 -2.61 9.42
CA GLN A 170 -1.00 -3.41 9.56
C GLN A 170 -1.29 -4.89 9.86
N PHE A 171 -2.28 -5.16 10.72
CA PHE A 171 -2.71 -6.52 11.03
C PHE A 171 -3.24 -7.26 9.79
N GLN A 172 -4.01 -6.58 8.93
CA GLN A 172 -4.52 -7.17 7.69
C GLN A 172 -3.40 -7.53 6.70
N ILE A 173 -2.31 -6.76 6.68
CA ILE A 173 -1.15 -7.05 5.84
C ILE A 173 -0.38 -8.25 6.38
N GLU A 174 -0.18 -8.30 7.70
CA GLU A 174 0.50 -9.42 8.36
C GLU A 174 -0.27 -10.73 8.20
N ASN A 175 -1.59 -10.72 8.40
CA ASN A 175 -2.43 -11.88 8.14
C ASN A 175 -2.41 -12.29 6.67
N ALA A 176 -2.45 -11.32 5.75
CA ALA A 176 -2.36 -11.64 4.32
C ALA A 176 -1.02 -12.32 3.99
N LEU A 177 0.08 -11.87 4.58
CA LEU A 177 1.40 -12.49 4.41
C LEU A 177 1.42 -13.92 4.97
N GLU A 178 0.91 -14.11 6.20
CA GLU A 178 0.86 -15.43 6.85
C GLU A 178 0.00 -16.41 6.06
N LEU A 179 -1.21 -16.01 5.66
CA LEU A 179 -2.10 -16.82 4.83
C LEU A 179 -1.48 -17.19 3.48
N MET A 180 -0.77 -16.28 2.83
CA MET A 180 -0.07 -16.60 1.58
C MET A 180 1.04 -17.62 1.78
N LYS A 181 1.79 -17.51 2.89
CA LYS A 181 2.87 -18.45 3.22
C LYS A 181 2.33 -19.83 3.53
N GLU A 182 1.32 -19.93 4.40
CA GLU A 182 0.69 -21.20 4.77
C GLU A 182 0.16 -21.92 3.52
N GLU A 183 -0.59 -21.23 2.67
CA GLU A 183 -1.14 -21.82 1.44
C GLU A 183 -0.08 -22.17 0.39
N ILE A 184 1.10 -21.51 0.38
CA ILE A 184 2.19 -21.89 -0.52
C ILE A 184 3.02 -23.05 0.06
N GLU A 185 3.23 -23.12 1.37
CA GLU A 185 3.96 -24.22 2.02
C GLU A 185 3.15 -25.53 1.95
N ASP A 186 1.84 -25.47 2.20
CA ASP A 186 0.90 -26.59 2.07
C ASP A 186 0.69 -27.04 0.60
N ALA A 187 1.13 -26.23 -0.37
CA ALA A 187 1.02 -26.51 -1.80
C ALA A 187 1.83 -27.72 -2.28
N SER A 188 2.72 -28.23 -1.44
CA SER A 188 3.58 -29.39 -1.73
C SER A 188 2.77 -30.64 -2.17
N GLU A 189 1.47 -30.72 -1.88
CA GLU A 189 0.67 -31.91 -2.25
C GLU A 189 -0.52 -31.70 -3.22
N ILE A 190 -1.52 -30.83 -3.01
CA ILE A 190 -2.62 -30.62 -3.99
C ILE A 190 -3.27 -29.22 -3.78
N LEU A 191 -2.83 -28.20 -4.52
CA LEU A 191 -3.62 -26.97 -4.69
C LEU A 191 -3.97 -26.75 -6.17
N ASN A 192 -5.26 -26.52 -6.45
CA ASN A 192 -5.73 -26.20 -7.79
C ASN A 192 -5.81 -24.66 -7.97
N GLN A 193 -5.79 -24.21 -9.23
CA GLN A 193 -5.69 -22.79 -9.60
C GLN A 193 -6.76 -21.90 -8.95
N GLU A 194 -7.98 -22.44 -8.78
CA GLU A 194 -9.12 -21.72 -8.22
C GLU A 194 -8.87 -21.27 -6.78
N ARG A 195 -8.19 -22.09 -5.97
CA ARG A 195 -7.82 -21.71 -4.60
C ARG A 195 -6.89 -20.50 -4.56
N TYR A 196 -5.87 -20.47 -5.42
CA TYR A 196 -4.98 -19.31 -5.48
C TYR A 196 -5.64 -18.05 -6.04
N GLU A 197 -6.60 -18.20 -6.95
CA GLU A 197 -7.42 -17.08 -7.40
C GLU A 197 -8.31 -16.52 -6.28
N ILE A 198 -8.85 -17.39 -5.42
CA ILE A 198 -9.59 -17.00 -4.22
C ILE A 198 -8.67 -16.31 -3.21
N LEU A 199 -7.49 -16.87 -2.96
CA LEU A 199 -6.48 -16.30 -2.07
C LEU A 199 -6.08 -14.89 -2.55
N LEU A 200 -5.77 -14.72 -3.84
CA LEU A 200 -5.47 -13.40 -4.41
C LEU A 200 -6.59 -12.39 -4.18
N LYS A 201 -7.85 -12.79 -4.40
CA LYS A 201 -9.01 -11.92 -4.13
C LYS A 201 -9.14 -11.53 -2.67
N HIS A 202 -8.63 -12.35 -1.75
CA HIS A 202 -8.66 -12.06 -0.32
C HIS A 202 -7.52 -11.15 0.12
N VAL A 203 -6.30 -11.33 -0.41
CA VAL A 203 -5.10 -10.61 0.03
C VAL A 203 -4.86 -9.28 -0.69
N GLU A 204 -5.22 -9.17 -1.97
CA GLU A 204 -5.05 -7.91 -2.74
C GLU A 204 -5.76 -6.70 -2.11
N PRO A 205 -7.00 -6.82 -1.58
CA PRO A 205 -7.65 -5.71 -0.89
C PRO A 205 -6.85 -5.16 0.29
N SER A 206 -6.23 -6.03 1.11
CA SER A 206 -5.41 -5.61 2.26
C SER A 206 -4.19 -4.78 1.81
N LEU A 207 -3.54 -5.19 0.72
CA LEU A 207 -2.39 -4.47 0.15
C LEU A 207 -2.79 -3.13 -0.45
N ASN A 208 -3.93 -3.09 -1.14
CA ASN A 208 -4.49 -1.84 -1.69
C ASN A 208 -4.89 -0.86 -0.58
N LEU A 209 -5.29 -1.36 0.59
CA LEU A 209 -5.65 -0.52 1.74
C LEU A 209 -4.45 0.29 2.24
N LYS A 210 -3.25 -0.30 2.32
CA LYS A 210 -2.00 0.41 2.68
C LYS A 210 -1.72 1.57 1.73
N GLN A 211 -1.80 1.33 0.42
CA GLN A 211 -1.54 2.36 -0.60
C GLN A 211 -2.54 3.51 -0.51
N LYS A 212 -3.81 3.18 -0.26
CA LYS A 212 -4.86 4.19 -0.10
C LYS A 212 -4.66 5.02 1.17
N PHE A 213 -4.33 4.36 2.28
CA PHE A 213 -3.99 5.01 3.54
C PHE A 213 -2.78 5.94 3.38
N GLU A 214 -1.70 5.48 2.75
CA GLU A 214 -0.50 6.26 2.45
C GLU A 214 -0.85 7.55 1.69
N LYS A 215 -1.65 7.42 0.63
CA LYS A 215 -2.06 8.56 -0.18
C LYS A 215 -2.84 9.58 0.65
N ILE A 216 -3.86 9.15 1.38
CA ILE A 216 -4.71 10.02 2.21
C ILE A 216 -3.89 10.68 3.32
N LEU A 217 -2.94 9.94 3.91
CA LEU A 217 -2.04 10.48 4.93
C LEU A 217 -1.15 11.58 4.37
N ASN A 218 -0.50 11.37 3.22
CA ASN A 218 0.31 12.42 2.60
C ASN A 218 -0.53 13.64 2.18
N GLU A 219 -1.77 13.43 1.71
CA GLU A 219 -2.71 14.52 1.40
C GLU A 219 -3.09 15.31 2.66
N THR A 220 -3.32 14.62 3.79
CA THR A 220 -3.59 15.25 5.10
C THR A 220 -2.41 16.09 5.57
N ILE A 221 -1.18 15.57 5.52
CA ILE A 221 0.03 16.33 5.89
C ILE A 221 0.18 17.58 5.01
N LYS A 222 -0.05 17.45 3.70
CA LYS A 222 0.00 18.59 2.77
C LYS A 222 -1.07 19.64 3.08
N ALA A 223 -2.32 19.21 3.25
CA ALA A 223 -3.44 20.10 3.56
C ALA A 223 -3.20 20.85 4.88
N TYR A 224 -2.68 20.16 5.89
CA TYR A 224 -2.38 20.75 7.19
C TYR A 224 -1.27 21.80 7.09
N ASN A 225 -0.18 21.49 6.38
CA ASN A 225 0.92 22.44 6.18
C ASN A 225 0.51 23.69 5.42
N GLN A 226 -0.49 23.58 4.54
CA GLN A 226 -1.04 24.68 3.76
C GLN A 226 -2.22 25.39 4.45
N ASP A 227 -2.64 24.92 5.63
CA ASP A 227 -3.87 25.33 6.32
C ASP A 227 -5.10 25.33 5.39
N LEU A 228 -5.17 24.35 4.47
CA LEU A 228 -6.32 24.18 3.61
C LEU A 228 -7.55 23.89 4.46
N ASP A 229 -8.68 24.50 4.10
CA ASP A 229 -9.94 24.40 4.83
C ASP A 229 -9.84 24.77 6.32
N ASN A 230 -8.78 25.50 6.71
CA ASN A 230 -8.47 25.91 8.06
C ASN A 230 -8.18 24.74 9.02
N ILE A 231 -7.72 23.58 8.52
CA ILE A 231 -7.50 22.40 9.38
C ILE A 231 -6.30 22.56 10.32
N LYS A 232 -5.39 23.52 10.10
CA LYS A 232 -4.30 23.81 11.05
C LYS A 232 -4.71 24.84 12.09
N SER A 233 -5.53 25.80 11.71
CA SER A 233 -5.99 26.90 12.58
C SER A 233 -7.29 26.61 13.34
N ASN A 234 -8.08 25.60 12.93
CA ASN A 234 -9.36 25.25 13.55
C ASN A 234 -9.46 23.75 13.87
N GLU A 235 -9.48 23.41 15.16
CA GLU A 235 -9.57 22.02 15.65
C GLU A 235 -10.87 21.32 15.24
N ASP A 236 -11.99 22.05 15.12
CA ASP A 236 -13.25 21.46 14.68
C ASP A 236 -13.18 21.03 13.21
N GLN A 237 -12.49 21.80 12.36
CA GLN A 237 -12.26 21.43 10.96
C GLN A 237 -11.22 20.30 10.84
N LEU A 238 -10.18 20.31 11.69
CA LEU A 238 -9.20 19.23 11.73
C LEU A 238 -9.85 17.90 12.08
N ALA A 239 -10.66 17.86 13.13
CA ALA A 239 -11.34 16.64 13.56
C ALA A 239 -12.28 16.13 12.47
N LYS A 240 -13.06 17.03 11.85
CA LYS A 240 -13.93 16.69 10.73
C LYS A 240 -13.14 16.11 9.55
N HIS A 241 -12.02 16.74 9.18
CA HIS A 241 -11.14 16.24 8.12
C HIS A 241 -10.64 14.82 8.42
N MET A 242 -10.24 14.55 9.66
CA MET A 242 -9.81 13.21 10.08
C MET A 242 -10.97 12.20 10.03
N ASP A 243 -12.13 12.53 10.61
CA ASP A 243 -13.27 11.61 10.65
C ASP A 243 -13.80 11.28 9.24
N GLU A 244 -13.84 12.27 8.33
CA GLU A 244 -14.36 12.09 6.97
C GLU A 244 -13.38 11.32 6.07
N ASN A 245 -12.10 11.70 6.06
CA ASN A 245 -11.13 11.10 5.13
C ASN A 245 -10.69 9.70 5.56
N TYR A 246 -10.81 9.36 6.84
CA TYR A 246 -10.41 8.06 7.36
C TYR A 246 -11.60 7.13 7.71
N LYS A 247 -12.84 7.56 7.44
CA LYS A 247 -14.08 6.81 7.77
C LYS A 247 -14.10 5.37 7.23
N GLU A 248 -13.54 5.14 6.05
CA GLU A 248 -13.55 3.83 5.40
C GLU A 248 -12.59 2.81 6.01
N PHE A 249 -11.58 3.28 6.75
CA PHE A 249 -10.65 2.39 7.44
C PHE A 249 -11.20 1.98 8.81
N ASP A 250 -12.13 2.78 9.35
CA ASP A 250 -12.69 2.59 10.68
C ASP A 250 -13.40 1.23 10.79
N PRO A 251 -12.94 0.32 11.66
CA PRO A 251 -13.62 -0.96 11.91
C PRO A 251 -15.01 -0.83 12.51
N LEU A 252 -15.36 0.32 13.09
CA LEU A 252 -16.66 0.59 13.69
C LEU A 252 -17.64 1.21 12.68
N ASN A 253 -17.20 1.50 11.46
CA ASN A 253 -18.06 1.99 10.41
C ASN A 253 -18.87 0.83 9.82
N LEU A 254 -20.14 0.73 10.24
CA LEU A 254 -21.09 -0.32 9.86
C LEU A 254 -21.70 -0.13 8.45
N ASP A 255 -21.30 0.90 7.71
CA ASP A 255 -21.86 1.23 6.38
C ASP A 255 -21.27 0.38 5.22
N TYR A 256 -20.44 -0.64 5.51
CA TYR A 256 -19.85 -1.55 4.52
C TYR A 256 -19.89 -3.02 4.94
#